data_AF-A0A6P6M3A6-F1
#
_entry.id   AF-A0A6P6M3A6-F1
#
_cell.length_a   1.000
_cell.length_b   1.000
_cell.length_c   1.000
_cell.angle_alpha   90.00
_cell.angle_beta   90.00
_cell.angle_gamma   90.00
#
_symmetry.space_group_name_H-M   'P 1'
#
loop_
_entity.id
_entity.type
_entity.pdbx_description
1 polymer ?
#
loop_
_entity_poly.entity_id
_entity_poly.type
_entity_poly.pdbx_seq_one_letter_code
_entity_poly.pdbx_strand_id
1 'polypeptide(L)' 'MEHRAKQLYNAGYKTLAHLANADPQILVQTIENLFKRQANQIIASAKMLIKEKAEALQEEVDNLLTLPPDLPSL' A
#
# COMPACT_ATOMS: atom_id res chain seq x y z
N MET A 1 6.85 4.69 18.41
CA MET A 1 6.97 4.86 16.93
C MET A 1 5.66 5.25 16.24
N GLU A 2 4.52 5.40 16.93
CA GLU A 2 3.19 5.56 16.30
C GLU A 2 2.77 7.00 15.94
N HIS A 3 3.62 8.01 16.14
CA HIS A 3 3.20 9.41 15.97
C HIS A 3 2.81 9.74 14.52
N ARG A 4 3.57 9.25 13.53
CA ARG A 4 3.33 9.57 12.11
C ARG A 4 2.08 8.89 11.56
N ALA A 5 1.87 7.63 11.88
CA ALA A 5 0.67 6.90 11.46
C ALA A 5 -0.60 7.56 11.99
N LYS A 6 -0.60 7.99 13.27
CA LYS A 6 -1.72 8.72 13.87
C LYS A 6 -1.96 10.08 13.21
N GLN A 7 -0.91 10.84 12.90
CA GLN A 7 -1.03 12.12 12.18
C GLN A 7 -1.67 11.93 10.80
N LEU A 8 -1.20 10.95 10.02
CA LEU A 8 -1.73 10.65 8.69
C LEU A 8 -3.20 10.22 8.77
N TYR A 9 -3.55 9.36 9.73
CA TYR A 9 -4.93 8.91 9.93
C TYR A 9 -5.86 10.06 10.29
N ASN A 10 -5.44 10.93 11.22
CA ASN A 10 -6.19 12.11 11.64
C ASN A 10 -6.36 13.14 10.51
N ALA A 11 -5.39 13.21 9.58
CA ALA A 11 -5.49 14.03 8.37
C ALA A 11 -6.34 13.40 7.25
N GLY A 12 -6.96 12.23 7.47
CA GLY A 12 -7.85 11.58 6.51
C GLY A 12 -7.21 10.51 5.62
N TYR A 13 -5.90 10.26 5.75
CA TYR A 13 -5.20 9.22 5.02
C TYR A 13 -5.40 7.84 5.68
N LYS A 14 -6.63 7.31 5.57
CA LYS A 14 -7.07 6.07 6.23
C LYS A 14 -6.76 4.79 5.47
N THR A 15 -6.34 4.87 4.21
CA THR A 15 -6.03 3.71 3.37
C THR A 15 -4.70 3.88 2.65
N LEU A 16 -4.06 2.76 2.26
CA LEU A 16 -2.86 2.80 1.41
C LEU A 16 -3.14 3.50 0.07
N ALA A 17 -4.35 3.37 -0.46
CA ALA A 17 -4.76 4.05 -1.69
C ALA A 17 -4.78 5.57 -1.54
N HIS A 18 -5.20 6.11 -0.38
CA HIS A 18 -5.13 7.55 -0.12
C HIS A 18 -3.68 8.05 -0.17
N LEU A 19 -2.75 7.30 0.44
CA LEU A 19 -1.33 7.66 0.46
C LEU A 19 -0.66 7.49 -0.90
N ALA A 20 -0.92 6.39 -1.61
CA ALA A 20 -0.32 6.12 -2.91
C ALA A 20 -0.70 7.15 -3.99
N ASN A 21 -1.89 7.75 -3.88
CA ASN A 21 -2.39 8.77 -4.79
C ASN A 21 -2.24 10.20 -4.26
N ALA A 22 -1.64 10.39 -3.08
CA ALA A 22 -1.48 11.72 -2.49
C ALA A 22 -0.45 12.56 -3.24
N ASP A 23 -0.66 13.88 -3.26
CA ASP A 23 0.35 14.85 -3.68
C ASP A 23 1.37 15.05 -2.52
N PRO A 24 2.68 14.86 -2.76
CA PRO A 24 3.71 15.12 -1.75
C PRO A 24 3.68 16.53 -1.17
N GLN A 25 3.29 17.55 -1.96
CA GLN A 25 3.19 18.94 -1.50
C GLN A 25 2.06 19.11 -0.51
N ILE A 26 0.90 18.50 -0.77
CA ILE A 26 -0.26 18.55 0.14
C ILE A 26 0.07 17.84 1.45
N LEU A 27 0.76 16.69 1.40
CA LEU A 27 1.21 15.97 2.60
C LEU A 27 2.11 16.85 3.48
N VAL A 28 3.08 17.56 2.89
CA VAL A 28 3.98 18.46 3.63
C VAL A 28 3.22 19.64 4.26
N GLN A 29 2.18 20.15 3.60
CA GLN A 29 1.38 21.27 4.11
C GLN A 29 0.41 20.85 5.23
N THR A 30 -0.09 19.61 5.18
CA THR A 30 -1.14 19.12 6.09
C THR A 30 -0.59 18.39 7.30
N ILE A 31 0.63 17.85 7.23
CA ILE A 31 1.24 17.06 8.30
C ILE A 31 2.41 17.83 8.91
N GLU A 32 2.29 18.13 10.20
CA GLU A 32 3.35 18.81 10.95
C GLU A 32 4.69 18.07 10.91
N ASN A 33 5.77 18.84 10.75
CA ASN A 33 7.15 18.35 10.71
C ASN A 33 7.37 17.24 9.67
N LEU A 34 6.64 17.28 8.54
CA LEU A 34 6.84 16.36 7.42
C LEU A 34 7.61 17.07 6.30
N PHE A 35 8.79 16.55 5.96
CA PHE A 35 9.58 17.07 4.85
C PHE A 35 9.25 16.36 3.54
N LYS A 36 9.44 17.05 2.40
CA LYS A 36 9.16 16.50 1.06
C LYS A 36 9.79 15.13 0.80
N ARG A 37 11.01 14.90 1.28
CA ARG A 37 11.68 13.59 1.17
C ARG A 37 10.91 12.49 1.91
N GLN A 38 10.44 12.76 3.12
CA GLN A 38 9.65 11.80 3.90
C GLN A 38 8.28 11.56 3.24
N ALA A 39 7.62 12.62 2.75
CA ALA A 39 6.37 12.48 2.01
C ALA A 39 6.52 11.57 0.78
N ASN A 40 7.57 11.78 -0.03
CA ASN A 40 7.87 10.93 -1.18
C ASN A 40 8.12 9.47 -0.77
N GLN A 41 8.85 9.23 0.33
CA GLN A 41 9.08 7.88 0.84
C GLN A 41 7.77 7.19 1.27
N ILE A 42 6.90 7.90 1.99
CA ILE A 42 5.60 7.39 2.41
C ILE A 42 4.76 6.99 1.18
N ILE A 43 4.69 7.85 0.17
CA ILE A 43 3.95 7.57 -1.07
C ILE A 43 4.55 6.37 -1.81
N ALA A 44 5.88 6.30 -1.94
CA ALA A 44 6.56 5.20 -2.61
C ALA A 44 6.32 3.86 -1.88
N SER A 45 6.43 3.84 -0.55
CA SER A 45 6.12 2.67 0.26
C SER A 45 4.65 2.25 0.13
N ALA A 46 3.70 3.19 0.11
CA ALA A 46 2.30 2.87 -0.09
C ALA A 46 2.03 2.25 -1.46
N LYS A 47 2.65 2.76 -2.53
CA LYS A 47 2.57 2.18 -3.88
C LYS A 47 3.15 0.77 -3.94
N MET A 48 4.29 0.54 -3.28
CA MET A 48 4.93 -0.77 -3.20
C MET A 48 4.01 -1.78 -2.51
N LEU A 49 3.43 -1.45 -1.35
CA LEU A 49 2.51 -2.33 -0.64
C LEU A 49 1.25 -2.67 -1.44
N ILE A 50 0.71 -1.73 -2.22
CA ILE A 50 -0.42 -2.00 -3.12
C ILE A 50 -0.01 -3.00 -4.21
N LYS A 51 1.18 -2.80 -4.80
CA LYS A 51 1.71 -3.68 -5.83
C LYS A 51 1.93 -5.10 -5.28
N GLU A 52 2.59 -5.24 -4.13
CA GLU A 52 2.82 -6.52 -3.48
C GLU A 52 1.50 -7.25 -3.19
N LYS A 53 0.48 -6.53 -2.69
CA LYS A 53 -0.84 -7.10 -2.46
C LYS A 53 -1.49 -7.57 -3.76
N ALA A 54 -1.37 -6.80 -4.84
CA ALA A 54 -1.93 -7.18 -6.13
C ALA A 54 -1.22 -8.42 -6.71
N GLU A 55 0.11 -8.49 -6.59
CA GLU A 55 0.91 -9.65 -7.02
C GLU A 55 0.55 -10.90 -6.23
N ALA A 56 0.44 -10.80 -4.89
CA ALA A 56 0.03 -11.91 -4.04
C ALA A 56 -1.38 -12.42 -4.36
N LEU A 57 -2.34 -11.52 -4.62
CA LEU A 57 -3.69 -11.89 -5.02
C LEU A 57 -3.72 -12.56 -6.40
N GLN A 58 -2.88 -12.11 -7.33
CA GLN A 58 -2.77 -12.74 -8.65
C GLN A 58 -2.19 -14.15 -8.54
N GLU A 59 -1.14 -14.32 -7.74
CA GLU A 59 -0.55 -15.64 -7.46
C GLU A 59 -1.57 -16.59 -6.83
N GLU A 60 -2.40 -16.12 -5.89
CA GLU A 60 -3.48 -16.91 -5.30
C GLU A 60 -4.50 -17.34 -6.36
N VAL A 61 -4.91 -16.45 -7.26
CA VAL A 61 -5.80 -16.78 -8.38
C VAL A 61 -5.18 -17.83 -9.30
N ASP A 62 -3.91 -17.65 -9.67
CA ASP A 62 -3.22 -18.58 -10.56
C ASP A 62 -3.14 -19.97 -9.92
N ASN A 63 -2.81 -20.06 -8.63
CA ASN A 63 -2.80 -21.31 -7.88
C ASN A 63 -4.19 -21.99 -7.86
N LEU A 64 -5.27 -21.23 -7.68
CA LEU A 64 -6.64 -21.78 -7.70
C LEU A 64 -7.08 -22.27 -9.09
N LEU A 65 -6.52 -21.71 -10.15
CA LEU A 65 -6.79 -22.13 -11.54
C LEU A 65 -5.92 -23.31 -11.99
N THR A 66 -4.82 -23.59 -11.30
CA THR A 66 -4.00 -24.77 -11.61
C THR A 66 -4.70 -26.07 -11.22
N LEU A 67 -4.66 -27.08 -12.10
CA LEU A 67 -5.20 -28.40 -11.81
C LEU A 67 -4.43 -29.00 -10.62
N PRO A 68 -5.10 -29.47 -9.56
CA PRO A 68 -4.42 -30.08 -8.42
C PRO A 68 -3.59 -31.30 -8.87
N PRO A 69 -2.32 -31.43 -8.44
CA PRO A 69 -1.47 -32.55 -8.84
C PRO A 69 -1.93 -33.90 -8.23
N ASP A 70 -2.76 -33.83 -7.19
CA ASP A 70 -3.38 -34.96 -6.49
C ASP A 70 -4.76 -35.34 -7.07
N LEU A 71 -5.20 -34.68 -8.15
CA LEU A 71 -6.41 -35.09 -8.85
C LEU A 71 -6.20 -36.48 -9.46
N PRO A 72 -7.06 -37.47 -9.18
CA PRO A 72 -6.94 -38.78 -9.81
C PRO A 72 -7.08 -38.64 -11.33
N SER A 73 -6.08 -39.11 -12.07
CA SER A 73 -6.14 -39.20 -13.54
C SER A 73 -7.31 -40.10 -13.93
N LEU A 74 -8.25 -39.57 -14.73
CA LEU A 74 -9.33 -40.35 -15.37
C LEU A 74 -8.77 -41.42 -16.31
#